data_AF-A0AA51CBG5-F1
#
_entry.id   AF-A0AA51CBG5-F1
#
_cell.length_a   1.000
_cell.length_b   1.000
_cell.length_c   1.000
_cell.angle_alpha   90.00
_cell.angle_beta   90.00
_cell.angle_gamma   90.00
#
_symmetry.space_group_name_H-M   'P 1'
#
loop_
_entity.id
_entity.type
_entity.pdbx_description
1 polymer ?
#
loop_
_entity_poly.entity_id
_entity_poly.type
_entity_poly.pdbx_seq_one_letter_code
_entity_poly.pdbx_strand_id
1 'polypeptide(L)'
;MIKLNFKKDERCKVLIEYCKSYFVERAYNLENQFYSAFYVQCAESTAADVYESFLETPMEHNYFRSNLERMDERVMIRFFKLAAIYHTIRVVRRRKKEMSWEDIKEALFHVYDLTESEKEMADILQRCAFIYQAGFQDLFIKTTARYIFGDKVLSTFSFAFIGNFWYNSYSSFMGSFSGYVPFHVRMERAMGQ
;
A
#
# COMPACT_ATOMS: atom_id res chain seq x y z
N MET A 1 5.57 -17.60 -13.05
CA MET A 1 4.59 -18.54 -12.46
C MET A 1 5.30 -19.43 -11.46
N ILE A 2 5.28 -19.03 -10.20
CA ILE A 2 5.95 -19.73 -9.11
C ILE A 2 5.12 -20.98 -8.76
N LYS A 3 5.58 -22.17 -9.18
CA LYS A 3 4.98 -23.46 -8.77
C LYS A 3 5.57 -23.87 -7.42
N LEU A 4 4.85 -23.62 -6.33
CA LEU A 4 5.31 -23.97 -4.98
C LEU A 4 4.28 -24.86 -4.27
N ASN A 5 4.67 -26.11 -3.99
CA ASN A 5 4.03 -27.00 -3.03
C ASN A 5 4.42 -26.58 -1.59
N PHE A 6 4.17 -25.34 -1.22
CA PHE A 6 4.46 -24.82 0.11
C PHE A 6 3.21 -24.79 1.00
N LYS A 7 3.43 -24.87 2.31
CA LYS A 7 2.39 -24.52 3.28
C LYS A 7 2.00 -23.05 3.07
N LYS A 8 0.74 -22.69 3.36
CA LYS A 8 0.20 -21.36 3.07
C LYS A 8 1.04 -20.20 3.63
N ASP A 9 1.62 -20.38 4.82
CA ASP A 9 2.47 -19.38 5.47
C ASP A 9 3.79 -19.19 4.72
N GLU A 10 4.45 -20.30 4.33
CA GLU A 10 5.68 -20.28 3.52
C GLU A 10 5.43 -19.69 2.13
N ARG A 11 4.31 -20.07 1.50
CA ARG A 11 3.87 -19.48 0.23
C ARG A 11 3.70 -17.97 0.37
N CYS A 12 3.06 -17.51 1.45
CA CYS A 12 2.89 -16.10 1.72
C CYS A 12 4.24 -15.37 1.82
N LYS A 13 5.20 -15.89 2.59
CA LYS A 13 6.55 -15.30 2.71
C LYS A 13 7.25 -15.11 1.37
N VAL A 14 7.21 -16.15 0.52
CA VAL A 14 7.82 -16.07 -0.82
C VAL A 14 7.12 -15.02 -1.69
N LEU A 15 5.79 -14.94 -1.62
CA LEU A 15 5.03 -13.94 -2.36
C LEU A 15 5.31 -12.50 -1.87
N ILE A 16 5.51 -12.30 -0.56
CA ILE A 16 5.89 -11.01 0.01
C ILE A 16 7.22 -10.54 -0.59
N GLU A 17 8.27 -11.38 -0.49
CA GLU A 17 9.59 -11.02 -0.99
C GLU A 17 9.60 -10.80 -2.50
N TYR A 18 8.92 -11.67 -3.25
CA TYR A 18 8.77 -11.51 -4.70
C TYR A 18 8.11 -10.17 -5.07
N CYS A 19 6.97 -9.85 -4.48
CA CYS A 19 6.25 -8.61 -4.79
C CYS A 19 7.03 -7.37 -4.34
N LYS A 20 7.66 -7.44 -3.16
CA LYS A 20 8.51 -6.36 -2.64
C LYS A 20 9.64 -6.06 -3.63
N SER A 21 10.44 -7.06 -3.99
CA SER A 21 11.55 -6.88 -4.94
C SER A 21 11.06 -6.36 -6.28
N TYR A 22 9.95 -6.90 -6.81
CA TYR A 22 9.36 -6.46 -8.07
C TYR A 22 9.01 -4.96 -8.08
N PHE A 23 8.36 -4.45 -7.03
CA PHE A 23 7.97 -3.03 -6.97
C PHE A 23 9.12 -2.11 -6.56
N VAL A 24 10.05 -2.57 -5.71
CA VAL A 24 11.25 -1.81 -5.33
C VAL A 24 12.14 -1.56 -6.55
N GLU A 25 12.39 -2.57 -7.37
CA GLU A 25 13.19 -2.43 -8.60
C GLU A 25 12.58 -1.38 -9.55
N ARG A 26 11.25 -1.43 -9.74
CA ARG A 26 10.53 -0.46 -10.57
C ARG A 26 10.56 0.95 -9.98
N ALA A 27 10.48 1.09 -8.66
CA ALA A 27 10.57 2.37 -7.98
C ALA A 27 11.96 3.02 -8.14
N TYR A 28 13.04 2.23 -8.16
CA TYR A 28 14.39 2.74 -8.41
C TYR A 28 14.59 3.27 -9.84
N ASN A 29 13.77 2.84 -10.81
CA ASN A 29 13.83 3.32 -12.18
C ASN A 29 13.13 4.68 -12.40
N LEU A 30 12.54 5.28 -11.36
CA LEU A 30 11.96 6.61 -11.45
C LEU A 30 13.05 7.69 -11.46
N GLU A 31 12.98 8.61 -12.42
CA GLU A 31 13.89 9.77 -12.50
C GLU A 31 13.73 10.72 -11.30
N ASN A 32 12.49 10.89 -10.82
CA ASN A 32 12.22 11.71 -9.66
C ASN A 32 12.65 10.98 -8.38
N GLN A 33 13.75 11.43 -7.77
CA GLN A 33 14.33 10.82 -6.57
C GLN A 33 13.37 10.77 -5.38
N PHE A 34 12.52 11.79 -5.22
CA PHE A 34 11.53 11.79 -4.14
C PHE A 34 10.47 10.70 -4.37
N TYR A 35 9.94 10.58 -5.58
CA TYR A 35 8.97 9.51 -5.91
C TYR A 35 9.61 8.12 -5.84
N SER A 36 10.86 7.99 -6.26
CA SER A 36 11.63 6.76 -6.10
C SER A 36 11.71 6.34 -4.64
N ALA A 37 12.23 7.23 -3.77
CA ALA A 37 12.34 6.95 -2.33
C ALA A 37 10.96 6.67 -1.68
N PHE A 38 9.94 7.42 -2.08
CA PHE A 38 8.57 7.22 -1.61
C PHE A 38 8.04 5.82 -1.93
N TYR A 39 8.16 5.38 -3.19
CA TYR A 39 7.62 4.09 -3.61
C TYR A 39 8.47 2.88 -3.17
N VAL A 40 9.78 3.04 -3.02
CA VAL A 40 10.63 2.05 -2.34
C VAL A 40 10.15 1.87 -0.90
N GLN A 41 10.01 2.96 -0.14
CA GLN A 41 9.56 2.88 1.25
C GLN A 41 8.13 2.31 1.36
N CYS A 42 7.26 2.64 0.39
CA CYS A 42 5.91 2.11 0.33
C CYS A 42 5.91 0.59 0.14
N ALA A 43 6.72 0.05 -0.78
CA ALA A 43 6.83 -1.39 -1.00
C ALA A 43 7.45 -2.12 0.21
N GLU A 44 8.51 -1.57 0.80
CA GLU A 44 9.14 -2.12 2.02
C GLU A 44 8.16 -2.13 3.21
N SER A 45 7.45 -1.03 3.44
CA SER A 45 6.46 -0.93 4.53
C SER A 45 5.29 -1.87 4.29
N THR A 46 4.84 -2.01 3.05
CA THR A 46 3.77 -2.95 2.71
C THR A 46 4.20 -4.39 2.97
N ALA A 47 5.45 -4.76 2.64
CA ALA A 47 5.97 -6.08 2.95
C ALA A 47 5.97 -6.35 4.47
N ALA A 48 6.45 -5.37 5.26
CA ALA A 48 6.44 -5.45 6.72
C ALA A 48 5.00 -5.59 7.28
N ASP A 49 4.06 -4.79 6.79
CA ASP A 49 2.64 -4.86 7.17
C ASP A 49 2.06 -6.26 6.91
N VAL A 50 2.43 -6.89 5.79
CA VAL A 50 1.96 -8.23 5.44
C VAL A 50 2.61 -9.29 6.36
N TYR A 51 3.91 -9.22 6.64
CA TYR A 51 4.55 -10.12 7.61
C TYR A 51 3.84 -10.07 8.98
N GLU A 52 3.66 -8.85 9.51
CA GLU A 52 3.05 -8.64 10.82
C GLU A 52 1.59 -9.10 10.83
N SER A 53 0.80 -8.61 9.87
CA SER A 53 -0.66 -8.77 9.91
C SER A 53 -1.13 -10.13 9.36
N PHE A 54 -0.37 -10.82 8.53
CA PHE A 54 -0.81 -12.07 7.93
C PHE A 54 -0.23 -13.29 8.66
N LEU A 55 0.99 -13.17 9.21
CA LEU A 55 1.76 -14.31 9.68
C LEU A 55 2.07 -14.24 11.18
N GLU A 56 2.59 -13.11 11.66
CA GLU A 56 3.22 -13.05 12.98
C GLU A 56 2.22 -12.77 14.10
N THR A 57 1.45 -11.68 14.00
CA THR A 57 0.65 -11.20 15.13
C THR A 57 -0.71 -11.89 15.16
N PRO A 58 -1.03 -12.66 16.21
CA PRO A 58 -2.37 -13.19 16.41
C PRO A 58 -3.29 -12.03 16.80
N MET A 59 -4.20 -11.68 15.89
CA MET A 59 -5.23 -10.65 16.13
C MET A 59 -6.60 -11.29 16.00
N GLU A 60 -7.51 -10.97 16.91
CA GLU A 60 -8.90 -11.40 16.77
C GLU A 60 -9.54 -10.80 15.51
N HIS A 61 -10.37 -11.59 14.85
CA HIS A 61 -11.07 -11.20 13.62
C HIS A 61 -10.15 -10.71 12.49
N ASN A 62 -8.89 -11.15 12.49
CA ASN A 62 -7.92 -10.80 11.47
C ASN A 62 -8.41 -11.25 10.08
N TYR A 63 -8.89 -10.28 9.32
CA TYR A 63 -9.50 -10.53 8.01
C TYR A 63 -8.48 -11.14 7.03
N PHE A 64 -7.24 -10.67 7.06
CA PHE A 64 -6.20 -11.10 6.14
C PHE A 64 -5.74 -12.53 6.43
N ARG A 65 -5.42 -12.83 7.69
CA ARG A 65 -5.02 -14.17 8.13
C ARG A 65 -6.12 -15.21 7.90
N SER A 66 -7.38 -14.83 8.12
CA SER A 66 -8.54 -15.70 7.84
C SER A 66 -8.68 -16.05 6.35
N ASN A 67 -8.10 -15.25 5.46
CA ASN A 67 -8.14 -15.45 4.01
C ASN A 67 -6.79 -15.94 3.43
N LEU A 68 -5.84 -16.35 4.26
CA LEU A 68 -4.49 -16.72 3.83
C LEU A 68 -4.44 -17.87 2.82
N GLU A 69 -5.40 -18.80 2.88
CA GLU A 69 -5.54 -19.90 1.91
C GLU A 69 -5.76 -19.40 0.48
N ARG A 70 -6.45 -18.26 0.34
CA ARG A 70 -6.74 -17.60 -0.94
C ARG A 70 -5.59 -16.72 -1.43
N MET A 71 -4.50 -16.61 -0.66
CA MET A 71 -3.35 -15.79 -1.03
C MET A 71 -2.52 -16.47 -2.12
N ASP A 72 -2.65 -15.96 -3.33
CA ASP A 72 -1.82 -16.28 -4.48
C ASP A 72 -1.03 -15.05 -4.97
N GLU A 73 -0.23 -15.23 -6.03
CA GLU A 73 0.57 -14.16 -6.62
C GLU A 73 -0.27 -12.94 -7.02
N ARG A 74 -1.45 -13.17 -7.61
CA ARG A 74 -2.35 -12.10 -8.06
C ARG A 74 -2.90 -11.33 -6.87
N VAL A 75 -3.32 -12.03 -5.82
CA VAL A 75 -3.86 -11.41 -4.59
C VAL A 75 -2.78 -10.59 -3.89
N MET A 76 -1.54 -11.08 -3.81
CA MET A 76 -0.43 -10.33 -3.21
C MET A 76 -0.10 -9.07 -4.02
N ILE A 77 0.01 -9.19 -5.34
CA ILE A 77 0.22 -8.04 -6.25
C ILE A 77 -0.88 -6.99 -6.05
N ARG A 78 -2.15 -7.42 -5.97
CA ARG A 78 -3.28 -6.51 -5.72
C ARG A 78 -3.18 -5.81 -4.37
N PHE A 79 -2.72 -6.51 -3.34
CA PHE A 79 -2.52 -5.92 -2.02
C PHE A 79 -1.49 -4.79 -2.08
N PHE A 80 -0.32 -5.03 -2.72
CA PHE A 80 0.71 -4.02 -2.91
C PHE A 80 0.22 -2.81 -3.71
N LYS A 81 -0.47 -3.04 -4.83
CA LYS A 81 -1.09 -1.97 -5.62
C LYS A 81 -2.05 -1.13 -4.76
N LEU A 82 -2.87 -1.78 -3.95
CA LEU A 82 -3.86 -1.09 -3.12
C LEU A 82 -3.19 -0.30 -1.97
N ALA A 83 -2.14 -0.83 -1.36
CA ALA A 83 -1.35 -0.11 -0.36
C ALA A 83 -0.72 1.16 -0.95
N ALA A 84 -0.13 1.06 -2.14
CA ALA A 84 0.44 2.20 -2.84
C ALA A 84 -0.61 3.27 -3.19
N ILE A 85 -1.78 2.86 -3.66
CA ILE A 85 -2.91 3.78 -3.89
C ILE A 85 -3.30 4.47 -2.59
N TYR A 86 -3.47 3.71 -1.50
CA TYR A 86 -3.85 4.25 -0.19
C TYR A 86 -2.84 5.30 0.31
N HIS A 87 -1.57 4.92 0.37
CA HIS A 87 -0.49 5.78 0.89
C HIS A 87 -0.33 7.03 0.01
N THR A 88 -0.37 6.89 -1.32
CA THR A 88 -0.27 8.03 -2.24
C THR A 88 -1.42 9.02 -2.01
N ILE A 89 -2.67 8.55 -2.01
CA ILE A 89 -3.85 9.41 -1.76
C ILE A 89 -3.72 10.14 -0.41
N ARG A 90 -3.31 9.42 0.63
CA ARG A 90 -3.17 9.97 1.98
C ARG A 90 -2.05 11.01 2.07
N VAL A 91 -0.90 10.80 1.40
CA VAL A 91 0.20 11.76 1.37
C VAL A 91 -0.15 13.00 0.57
N VAL A 92 -0.71 12.86 -0.64
CA VAL A 92 -1.14 14.00 -1.45
C VAL A 92 -2.17 14.82 -0.66
N ARG A 93 -3.12 14.17 0.01
CA ARG A 93 -4.10 14.87 0.86
C ARG A 93 -3.43 15.63 2.01
N ARG A 94 -2.45 15.02 2.68
CA ARG A 94 -1.70 15.64 3.79
C ARG A 94 -0.84 16.81 3.30
N ARG A 95 -0.26 16.71 2.09
CA ARG A 95 0.67 17.66 1.49
C ARG A 95 0.08 18.41 0.29
N LYS A 96 -1.23 18.64 0.28
CA LYS A 96 -1.97 19.20 -0.88
C LYS A 96 -1.46 20.54 -1.43
N LYS A 97 -0.64 21.27 -0.67
CA LYS A 97 -0.01 22.54 -1.08
C LYS A 97 1.33 22.34 -1.80
N GLU A 98 1.98 21.20 -1.56
CA GLU A 98 3.33 20.86 -2.04
C GLU A 98 3.30 19.80 -3.15
N MET A 99 2.21 19.03 -3.23
CA MET A 99 2.10 17.87 -4.12
C MET A 99 0.68 17.74 -4.63
N SER A 100 0.53 17.63 -5.96
CA SER A 100 -0.75 17.34 -6.58
C SER A 100 -0.89 15.85 -6.91
N TRP A 101 -2.13 15.37 -7.04
CA TRP A 101 -2.40 14.00 -7.49
C TRP A 101 -1.90 13.77 -8.91
N GLU A 102 -2.08 14.76 -9.78
CA GLU A 102 -1.69 14.70 -11.19
C GLU A 102 -0.18 14.51 -11.36
N ASP A 103 0.63 15.08 -10.47
CA ASP A 103 2.10 14.98 -10.57
C ASP A 103 2.63 13.60 -10.16
N ILE A 104 1.98 12.94 -9.19
CA ILE A 104 2.49 11.69 -8.60
C ILE A 104 1.81 10.44 -9.17
N LYS A 105 0.59 10.55 -9.69
CA LYS A 105 -0.18 9.39 -10.14
C LYS A 105 0.48 8.63 -11.29
N GLU A 106 1.20 9.31 -12.19
CA GLU A 106 1.92 8.63 -13.27
C GLU A 106 3.05 7.74 -12.73
N ALA A 107 3.75 8.21 -11.69
CA ALA A 107 4.74 7.39 -10.99
C ALA A 107 4.10 6.20 -10.26
N LEU A 108 2.95 6.39 -9.61
CA LEU A 108 2.14 5.30 -9.03
C LEU A 108 1.79 4.26 -10.09
N PHE A 109 1.20 4.71 -11.20
CA PHE A 109 0.70 3.86 -12.27
C PHE A 109 1.82 3.08 -12.94
N HIS A 110 2.97 3.72 -13.13
CA HIS A 110 4.15 3.10 -13.70
C HIS A 110 4.77 2.07 -12.74
N VAL A 111 5.11 2.47 -11.51
CA VAL A 111 5.79 1.57 -10.55
C VAL A 111 4.92 0.36 -10.25
N TYR A 112 3.64 0.58 -9.95
CA TYR A 112 2.74 -0.50 -9.56
C TYR A 112 2.05 -1.17 -10.74
N ASP A 113 2.40 -0.81 -11.97
CA ASP A 113 1.88 -1.41 -13.21
C ASP A 113 0.34 -1.51 -13.19
N LEU A 114 -0.31 -0.37 -12.91
CA LEU A 114 -1.77 -0.33 -12.78
C LEU A 114 -2.43 -0.53 -14.15
N THR A 115 -3.40 -1.44 -14.22
CA THR A 115 -4.27 -1.59 -15.39
C THR A 115 -5.22 -0.39 -15.51
N GLU A 116 -5.83 -0.16 -16.67
CA GLU A 116 -6.79 0.94 -16.87
C GLU A 116 -7.91 0.94 -15.81
N SER A 117 -8.45 -0.24 -15.48
CA SER A 117 -9.46 -0.37 -14.42
C SER A 117 -8.93 0.00 -13.02
N GLU A 118 -7.66 -0.26 -12.75
CA GLU A 118 -7.01 0.06 -11.47
C GLU A 118 -6.67 1.56 -11.39
N LYS A 119 -6.32 2.19 -12.51
CA LYS A 119 -6.14 3.64 -12.63
C LYS A 119 -7.45 4.36 -12.36
N GLU A 120 -8.55 3.92 -12.99
CA GLU A 120 -9.88 4.47 -12.75
C GLU A 120 -10.31 4.29 -11.28
N MET A 121 -10.06 3.12 -10.70
CA MET A 121 -10.29 2.88 -9.27
C MET A 121 -9.49 3.86 -8.40
N ALA A 122 -8.20 4.07 -8.69
CA ALA A 122 -7.35 5.00 -7.95
C ALA A 122 -7.88 6.45 -8.03
N ASP A 123 -8.29 6.90 -9.21
CA ASP A 123 -8.87 8.23 -9.43
C ASP A 123 -10.21 8.41 -8.68
N ILE A 124 -11.09 7.41 -8.70
CA ILE A 124 -12.36 7.45 -7.95
C ILE A 124 -12.09 7.54 -6.44
N LEU A 125 -11.17 6.71 -5.94
CA LEU A 125 -10.78 6.72 -4.53
C LEU A 125 -10.16 8.05 -4.12
N GLN A 126 -9.30 8.63 -4.98
CA GLN A 126 -8.71 9.94 -4.74
C GLN A 126 -9.79 11.02 -4.68
N ARG A 127 -10.69 11.09 -5.66
CA ARG A 127 -11.79 12.06 -5.67
C ARG A 127 -12.66 11.94 -4.42
N CYS A 128 -12.97 10.71 -4.01
CA CYS A 128 -13.69 10.45 -2.77
C CYS A 128 -12.94 10.99 -1.54
N ALA A 129 -11.62 10.77 -1.46
CA ALA A 129 -10.79 11.27 -0.36
C ALA A 129 -10.73 12.80 -0.26
N PHE A 130 -10.88 13.51 -1.38
CA PHE A 130 -10.79 14.98 -1.46
C PHE A 130 -12.15 15.66 -1.29
N ILE A 131 -13.23 15.08 -1.82
CA ILE A 131 -14.58 15.66 -1.80
C ILE A 131 -15.40 15.15 -0.60
N TYR A 132 -15.35 13.85 -0.31
CA TYR A 132 -16.20 13.18 0.67
C TYR A 132 -15.37 12.48 1.75
N GLN A 133 -14.74 13.27 2.62
CA GLN A 133 -13.74 12.79 3.59
C GLN A 133 -14.24 11.64 4.48
N ALA A 134 -15.49 11.71 4.95
CA ALA A 134 -16.08 10.66 5.79
C ALA A 134 -16.32 9.35 5.02
N GLY A 135 -16.62 9.44 3.71
CA GLY A 135 -16.94 8.27 2.88
C GLY A 135 -15.71 7.52 2.35
N PHE A 136 -14.54 8.15 2.31
CA PHE A 136 -13.34 7.53 1.76
C PHE A 136 -12.92 6.27 2.52
N GLN A 137 -12.90 6.32 3.85
CA GLN A 137 -12.48 5.17 4.65
C GLN A 137 -13.41 3.97 4.42
N ASP A 138 -14.71 4.20 4.46
CA ASP A 138 -15.71 3.16 4.22
C ASP A 138 -15.61 2.57 2.81
N LEU A 139 -15.46 3.43 1.80
CA LEU A 139 -15.28 3.00 0.42
C LEU A 139 -13.99 2.19 0.27
N PHE A 140 -12.89 2.64 0.86
CA PHE A 140 -11.61 1.96 0.76
C PHE A 140 -11.61 0.58 1.45
N ILE A 141 -12.28 0.46 2.60
CA ILE A 141 -12.47 -0.83 3.28
C ILE A 141 -13.23 -1.82 2.39
N LYS A 142 -14.33 -1.38 1.79
CA LYS A 142 -15.13 -2.22 0.88
C LYS A 142 -14.34 -2.58 -0.38
N THR A 143 -13.59 -1.63 -0.94
CA THR A 143 -12.70 -1.87 -2.08
C THR A 143 -11.62 -2.88 -1.72
N THR A 144 -11.04 -2.83 -0.53
CA THR A 144 -10.04 -3.80 -0.07
C THR A 144 -10.57 -5.23 -0.15
N ALA A 145 -11.71 -5.49 0.47
CA ALA A 145 -12.29 -6.83 0.49
C ALA A 145 -12.69 -7.31 -0.92
N ARG A 146 -13.31 -6.43 -1.71
CA ARG A 146 -13.79 -6.77 -3.04
C ARG A 146 -12.67 -6.95 -4.07
N TYR A 147 -11.65 -6.09 -4.03
CA TYR A 147 -10.57 -6.10 -5.02
C TYR A 147 -9.57 -7.21 -4.75
N ILE A 148 -9.19 -7.40 -3.49
CA ILE A 148 -8.16 -8.38 -3.10
C ILE A 148 -8.75 -9.78 -3.15
N PHE A 149 -9.88 -10.01 -2.46
CA PHE A 149 -10.44 -11.35 -2.30
C PHE A 149 -11.71 -11.58 -3.12
N GLY A 150 -12.45 -10.54 -3.49
CA GLY A 150 -13.74 -10.70 -4.20
C GLY A 150 -14.95 -10.71 -3.27
N ASP A 151 -14.76 -10.40 -1.98
CA ASP A 151 -15.82 -10.46 -0.98
C ASP A 151 -16.78 -9.26 -1.15
N LYS A 152 -18.08 -9.56 -1.26
CA LYS A 152 -19.13 -8.54 -1.44
C LYS A 152 -19.76 -8.08 -0.14
N VAL A 153 -19.67 -8.90 0.90
CA VAL A 153 -20.26 -8.67 2.22
C VAL A 153 -19.15 -8.81 3.25
N LEU A 154 -19.07 -7.82 4.14
CA LEU A 154 -18.14 -7.83 5.27
C LEU A 154 -18.93 -7.91 6.56
N SER A 155 -18.43 -8.70 7.51
CA SER A 155 -18.88 -8.58 8.90
C SER A 155 -18.43 -7.23 9.47
N THR A 156 -19.12 -6.75 10.50
CA THR A 156 -18.74 -5.53 11.23
C THR A 156 -17.31 -5.62 11.75
N PHE A 157 -16.89 -6.80 12.23
CA PHE A 157 -15.53 -7.04 12.73
C PHE A 157 -14.48 -6.95 11.62
N SER A 158 -14.73 -7.60 10.47
CA SER A 158 -13.81 -7.53 9.32
C SER A 158 -13.71 -6.10 8.78
N PHE A 159 -14.82 -5.38 8.74
CA PHE A 159 -14.85 -3.98 8.34
C PHE A 159 -13.99 -3.11 9.25
N ALA A 160 -14.18 -3.22 10.58
CA ALA A 160 -13.39 -2.49 11.56
C ALA A 160 -11.90 -2.86 11.51
N PHE A 161 -11.59 -4.16 11.38
CA PHE A 161 -10.23 -4.66 11.27
C PHE A 161 -9.48 -4.05 10.08
N ILE A 162 -10.07 -4.12 8.87
CA ILE A 162 -9.47 -3.54 7.66
C ILE A 162 -9.28 -2.03 7.81
N GLY A 163 -10.26 -1.33 8.41
CA GLY A 163 -10.17 0.10 8.66
C GLY A 163 -9.00 0.48 9.56
N ASN A 164 -8.84 -0.24 10.68
CA ASN A 164 -7.73 -0.04 11.61
C ASN A 164 -6.39 -0.40 10.97
N PHE A 165 -6.34 -1.50 10.22
CA PHE A 165 -5.15 -1.91 9.48
C PHE A 165 -4.64 -0.78 8.58
N TRP A 166 -5.48 -0.23 7.70
CA TRP A 166 -5.03 0.81 6.78
C TRP A 166 -4.62 2.10 7.47
N TYR A 167 -5.33 2.47 8.55
CA TYR A 167 -4.94 3.62 9.36
C TYR A 167 -3.55 3.44 9.97
N ASN A 168 -3.27 2.28 10.55
CA ASN A 168 -1.99 1.95 11.18
C ASN A 168 -0.87 1.81 10.14
N SER A 169 -1.12 1.10 9.04
CA SER A 169 -0.19 0.97 7.90
C SER A 169 0.31 2.33 7.42
N TYR A 170 -0.59 3.28 7.15
CA TYR A 170 -0.17 4.63 6.74
C TYR A 170 0.59 5.39 7.84
N SER A 171 0.19 5.21 9.11
CA SER A 171 0.84 5.89 10.23
C SER A 171 2.28 5.39 10.42
N SER A 172 2.49 4.08 10.38
CA SER A 172 3.81 3.43 10.43
C SER A 172 4.67 3.77 9.21
N PHE A 173 4.08 3.74 8.01
CA PHE A 173 4.72 4.19 6.78
C PHE A 173 5.20 5.65 6.90
N MET A 174 4.35 6.57 7.35
CA MET A 174 4.75 7.98 7.49
C MET A 174 5.80 8.18 8.60
N GLY A 175 5.72 7.43 9.69
CA GLY A 175 6.72 7.48 10.76
C GLY A 175 8.10 7.08 10.26
N SER A 176 8.19 5.97 9.51
CA SER A 176 9.43 5.50 8.90
C SER A 176 9.92 6.42 7.78
N PHE A 177 9.04 6.83 6.86
CA PHE A 177 9.39 7.69 5.73
C PHE A 177 9.88 9.09 6.16
N SER A 178 9.27 9.69 7.19
CA SER A 178 9.72 10.98 7.73
C SER A 178 10.97 10.89 8.60
N GLY A 179 11.24 9.71 9.20
CA GLY A 179 12.54 9.42 9.82
C GLY A 179 13.66 9.19 8.79
N TYR A 180 13.28 8.70 7.60
CA TYR A 180 14.16 8.48 6.44
C TYR A 180 14.32 9.76 5.59
N VAL A 181 14.63 10.90 6.21
CA VAL A 181 15.20 12.01 5.45
C VAL A 181 16.60 11.55 5.00
N PRO A 182 16.91 11.48 3.69
CA PRO A 182 18.23 11.08 3.23
C PRO A 182 19.31 11.90 3.92
N PHE A 183 20.43 11.28 4.27
CA PHE A 183 21.49 11.95 5.05
C PHE A 183 21.93 13.27 4.40
N HIS A 184 21.99 13.34 3.06
CA HIS A 184 22.32 14.56 2.32
C HIS A 184 21.28 15.68 2.52
N VAL A 185 19.97 15.39 2.51
CA VAL A 185 18.91 16.37 2.78
C VAL A 185 18.92 16.85 4.24
N ARG A 186 19.32 15.98 5.19
CA ARG A 186 19.53 16.39 6.59
C ARG A 186 20.73 17.33 6.73
N MET A 187 21.80 17.05 5.99
CA MET A 187 23.01 17.89 5.96
C MET A 187 22.72 19.26 5.33
N GLU A 188 22.02 19.32 4.19
CA GLU A 188 21.61 20.59 3.56
C GLU A 188 20.80 21.48 4.51
N ARG A 189 19.81 20.88 5.19
CA ARG A 189 19.00 21.60 6.20
C ARG A 189 19.78 22.04 7.43
N ALA A 190 20.76 21.24 7.89
CA ALA A 190 21.61 21.59 9.02
C ALA A 190 22.63 22.69 8.67
N MET A 191 22.98 22.80 7.39
CA MET A 191 23.91 23.81 6.86
C MET A 191 23.23 25.14 6.50
N GLY A 192 21.91 25.26 6.63
CA GLY A 192 21.18 26.51 6.44
C GLY A 192 21.03 26.96 4.98
N GLN A 193 21.04 26.01 4.04
CA GLN A 193 20.71 26.24 2.63
C GLN A 193 19.25 25.93 2.34
#